data_AF-A0A7J4XU43-F1
#
_entry.id   AF-A0A7J4XU43-F1
#
_cell.length_a   1.000
_cell.length_b   1.000
_cell.length_c   1.000
_cell.angle_alpha   90.00
_cell.angle_beta   90.00
_cell.angle_gamma   90.00
#
_symmetry.space_group_name_H-M   'P 1'
#
loop_
_entity.id
_entity.type
_entity.pdbx_description
1 polymer ?
#
loop_
_entity_poly.entity_id
_entity_poly.type
_entity_poly.pdbx_seq_one_letter_code
_entity_poly.pdbx_strand_id
1 'polypeptide(L)'
;MIITLFLFIICVVAICKNASKSLSEKQKFTDVLKFVTALFVVNGHLFVFGGGPHSWAQEMNIGPLCVSLFFFLSGYGLMCSYERKGAAYFKGFLSHRLGRVIFPLITAYIVTLPVYRIVVGEIDWHTVFSTFYWGGPFLRFSWYVTEIVLLYLFFYVIMRSSVSKQHKIYILTFLILLMMGVLIATKQPIWYIESLPAFMIGFWFQRYENMICNEFLIGGG
;
A
#
# COMPACT_ATOMS: atom_id res chain seq x y z
N MET A 1 10.16 -9.47 -7.23
CA MET A 1 10.97 -8.43 -6.57
C MET A 1 11.63 -7.45 -7.55
N ILE A 2 12.56 -7.86 -8.43
CA ILE A 2 13.24 -6.93 -9.37
C ILE A 2 12.28 -6.38 -10.44
N ILE A 3 11.45 -7.24 -11.03
CA ILE A 3 10.44 -6.83 -12.02
C ILE A 3 9.38 -5.91 -11.37
N THR A 4 9.01 -6.21 -10.13
CA THR A 4 8.09 -5.43 -9.31
C THR A 4 8.61 -4.02 -9.07
N LEU A 5 9.88 -3.92 -8.66
CA LEU A 5 10.58 -2.66 -8.43
C LEU A 5 10.75 -1.87 -9.74
N PHE A 6 11.09 -2.55 -10.84
CA PHE A 6 11.31 -1.95 -12.14
C PHE A 6 10.02 -1.38 -12.75
N LEU A 7 8.91 -2.13 -12.70
CA LEU A 7 7.59 -1.65 -13.14
C LEU A 7 7.06 -0.52 -12.25
N PHE A 8 7.31 -0.62 -10.94
CA PHE A 8 6.99 0.44 -9.99
C PHE A 8 7.78 1.73 -10.29
N ILE A 9 9.08 1.62 -10.58
CA ILE A 9 9.93 2.74 -11.01
C ILE A 9 9.44 3.30 -12.35
N ILE A 10 9.08 2.46 -13.33
CA ILE A 10 8.52 2.92 -14.61
C ILE A 10 7.20 3.65 -14.42
N CYS A 11 6.31 3.16 -13.56
CA CYS A 11 5.06 3.86 -13.22
C CYS A 11 5.34 5.23 -12.60
N VAL A 12 6.25 5.30 -11.62
CA VAL A 12 6.67 6.56 -11.02
C VAL A 12 7.29 7.49 -12.06
N VAL A 13 8.20 7.00 -12.90
CA VAL A 13 8.85 7.76 -13.98
C VAL A 13 7.82 8.25 -15.01
N ALA A 14 6.84 7.44 -15.41
CA ALA A 14 5.78 7.84 -16.34
C ALA A 14 4.85 8.91 -15.73
N ILE A 15 4.55 8.81 -14.43
CA ILE A 15 3.80 9.81 -13.67
C ILE A 15 4.59 11.13 -13.55
N CYS A 16 5.91 11.03 -13.36
CA CYS A 16 6.84 12.15 -13.27
C CYS A 16 7.09 12.81 -14.63
N LYS A 17 7.14 12.06 -15.74
CA LYS A 17 7.45 12.58 -17.09
C LYS A 17 6.40 13.57 -17.62
N ASN A 18 5.18 13.53 -17.09
CA ASN A 18 4.15 14.57 -17.26
C ASN A 18 4.40 15.75 -16.28
N ALA A 19 5.61 16.30 -16.32
CA ALA A 19 6.35 16.97 -15.24
C ALA A 19 5.95 18.42 -14.92
N SER A 20 4.88 18.98 -15.52
CA SER A 20 4.53 20.38 -15.21
C SER A 20 3.93 20.56 -13.81
N LYS A 21 3.57 19.47 -13.11
CA LYS A 21 2.96 19.49 -11.78
C LYS A 21 3.44 18.30 -10.94
N SER A 22 3.72 18.57 -9.66
CA SER A 22 4.02 17.56 -8.63
C SER A 22 2.91 16.52 -8.50
N LEU A 23 3.23 15.34 -8.00
CA LEU A 23 2.26 14.28 -7.76
C LEU A 23 1.20 14.72 -6.74
N SER A 24 1.57 15.58 -5.80
CA SER A 24 0.66 16.19 -4.81
C SER A 24 -0.44 17.05 -5.46
N GLU A 25 -0.13 17.72 -6.58
CA GLU A 25 -1.08 18.52 -7.36
C GLU A 25 -2.01 17.64 -8.21
N LYS A 26 -1.66 16.37 -8.40
CA LYS A 26 -2.47 15.36 -9.10
C LYS A 26 -3.28 14.50 -8.13
N GLN A 27 -3.75 15.07 -7.01
CA GLN A 27 -4.42 14.34 -5.94
C GLN A 27 -5.60 13.46 -6.44
N LYS A 28 -6.44 13.99 -7.33
CA LYS A 28 -7.57 13.25 -7.93
C LYS A 28 -7.11 12.00 -8.69
N PHE A 29 -6.01 12.09 -9.45
CA PHE A 29 -5.42 10.96 -10.15
C PHE A 29 -4.85 9.92 -9.18
N THR A 30 -4.17 10.36 -8.12
CA THR A 30 -3.63 9.43 -7.11
C THR A 30 -4.71 8.71 -6.30
N ASP A 31 -5.83 9.37 -6.03
CA ASP A 31 -6.97 8.75 -5.34
C ASP A 31 -7.68 7.74 -6.25
N VAL A 32 -7.85 8.05 -7.55
CA VAL A 32 -8.35 7.10 -8.56
C VAL A 32 -7.42 5.90 -8.68
N LEU A 33 -6.10 6.13 -8.73
CA LEU A 33 -5.13 5.05 -8.84
C LEU A 33 -5.16 4.15 -7.61
N LYS A 34 -5.23 4.70 -6.39
CA LYS A 34 -5.43 3.91 -5.16
C LYS A 34 -6.70 3.06 -5.22
N PHE A 35 -7.78 3.62 -5.73
CA PHE A 35 -9.05 2.92 -5.88
C PHE A 35 -8.97 1.79 -6.92
N VAL A 36 -8.42 2.06 -8.10
CA VAL A 36 -8.22 1.07 -9.16
C VAL A 36 -7.32 -0.06 -8.69
N THR A 37 -6.21 0.27 -8.02
CA THR A 37 -5.31 -0.70 -7.40
C THR A 37 -6.02 -1.56 -6.36
N ALA A 38 -6.87 -0.96 -5.51
CA ALA A 38 -7.66 -1.72 -4.55
C ALA A 38 -8.66 -2.67 -5.24
N LEU A 39 -9.30 -2.24 -6.33
CA LEU A 39 -10.18 -3.10 -7.14
C LEU A 39 -9.42 -4.26 -7.80
N PHE A 40 -8.20 -4.05 -8.30
CA PHE A 40 -7.38 -5.12 -8.85
C PHE A 40 -6.98 -6.15 -7.79
N VAL A 41 -6.70 -5.71 -6.55
CA VAL A 41 -6.44 -6.62 -5.42
C VAL A 41 -7.69 -7.45 -5.10
N VAL A 42 -8.89 -6.85 -5.12
CA VAL A 42 -10.16 -7.57 -4.91
C VAL A 42 -10.48 -8.54 -6.06
N ASN A 43 -10.27 -8.14 -7.31
CA ASN A 43 -10.47 -9.02 -8.47
C ASN A 43 -9.49 -10.20 -8.46
N GLY A 44 -8.24 -9.99 -8.04
CA GLY A 44 -7.27 -11.06 -7.82
C GLY A 44 -7.76 -12.14 -6.85
N HIS A 45 -8.64 -11.80 -5.89
CA HIS A 45 -9.27 -12.79 -5.01
C HIS A 45 -10.30 -13.66 -5.69
N LEU A 46 -11.16 -13.08 -6.52
CA LEU A 46 -12.25 -13.80 -7.16
C LEU A 46 -11.73 -14.88 -8.12
N PHE A 47 -10.61 -14.63 -8.80
CA PHE A 47 -9.98 -15.61 -9.70
C PHE A 47 -9.28 -16.77 -8.98
N VAL A 48 -8.82 -16.59 -7.74
CA VAL A 48 -8.22 -17.67 -6.93
C VAL A 48 -9.25 -18.76 -6.59
N PHE A 49 -10.54 -18.41 -6.48
CA PHE A 49 -11.62 -19.38 -6.22
C PHE A 49 -12.09 -20.13 -7.47
N GLY A 50 -11.67 -19.72 -8.68
CA GLY A 50 -12.07 -20.34 -9.95
C GLY A 50 -11.35 -21.63 -10.33
N GLY A 51 -10.33 -22.05 -9.56
CA GLY A 51 -9.83 -23.44 -9.56
C GLY A 51 -9.26 -24.03 -10.86
N GLY A 52 -8.77 -23.24 -11.82
CA GLY A 52 -8.20 -23.74 -13.08
C GLY A 52 -6.69 -23.52 -13.22
N PRO A 53 -5.89 -24.51 -13.69
CA PRO A 53 -4.52 -24.28 -14.12
C PRO A 53 -4.54 -23.61 -15.50
N HIS A 54 -4.97 -22.35 -15.55
CA HIS A 54 -4.89 -21.56 -16.77
C HIS A 54 -3.60 -20.75 -16.76
N SER A 55 -2.93 -20.68 -17.91
CA SER A 55 -1.76 -19.84 -18.16
C SER A 55 -1.95 -18.36 -17.73
N TRP A 56 -3.20 -17.91 -17.67
CA TRP A 56 -3.61 -16.56 -17.24
C TRP A 56 -3.60 -16.35 -15.72
N ALA A 57 -3.59 -17.41 -14.91
CA ALA A 57 -3.53 -17.29 -13.45
C ALA A 57 -2.16 -16.78 -12.95
N GLN A 58 -1.09 -17.05 -13.71
CA GLN A 58 0.26 -16.51 -13.43
C GLN A 58 0.40 -15.03 -13.87
N GLU A 59 -0.24 -14.66 -14.99
CA GLU A 59 -0.34 -13.27 -15.50
C GLU A 59 -1.10 -12.35 -14.51
N MET A 60 -1.95 -12.91 -13.66
CA MET A 60 -2.75 -12.20 -12.66
C MET A 60 -2.06 -12.03 -11.29
N ASN A 61 -0.78 -12.41 -11.13
CA ASN A 61 0.01 -12.18 -9.90
C ASN A 61 0.49 -10.72 -9.76
N ILE A 62 -0.37 -9.77 -10.13
CA ILE A 62 -0.14 -8.32 -9.98
C ILE A 62 -0.51 -7.82 -8.59
N GLY A 63 -1.00 -8.70 -7.70
CA GLY A 63 -1.35 -8.37 -6.32
C GLY A 63 -0.24 -7.63 -5.58
N PRO A 64 0.99 -8.17 -5.52
CA PRO A 64 2.12 -7.48 -4.89
C PRO A 64 2.49 -6.15 -5.56
N LEU A 65 2.38 -6.05 -6.89
CA LEU A 65 2.58 -4.78 -7.62
C LEU A 65 1.58 -3.72 -7.15
N CYS A 66 0.31 -4.12 -7.09
CA CYS A 66 -0.78 -3.27 -6.65
C CYS A 66 -0.57 -2.82 -5.21
N VAL A 67 -0.29 -3.74 -4.29
CA VAL A 67 -0.02 -3.42 -2.89
C VAL A 67 1.18 -2.48 -2.75
N SER A 68 2.26 -2.71 -3.50
CA SER A 68 3.44 -1.85 -3.49
C SER A 68 3.12 -0.43 -3.96
N LEU A 69 2.36 -0.28 -5.06
CA LEU A 69 1.92 1.02 -5.55
C LEU A 69 1.00 1.72 -4.53
N PHE A 70 0.09 0.98 -3.91
CA PHE A 70 -0.78 1.49 -2.86
C PHE A 70 0.04 1.98 -1.65
N PHE A 71 1.06 1.23 -1.22
CA PHE A 71 1.95 1.59 -0.12
C PHE A 71 2.78 2.83 -0.43
N PHE A 72 3.35 2.91 -1.63
CA PHE A 72 4.06 4.11 -2.07
C PHE A 72 3.17 5.35 -2.05
N LEU A 73 2.01 5.30 -2.71
CA LEU A 73 1.10 6.45 -2.76
C LEU A 73 0.54 6.80 -1.36
N SER A 74 0.50 5.83 -0.45
CA SER A 74 0.15 6.05 0.95
C SER A 74 1.27 6.78 1.68
N GLY A 75 2.51 6.28 1.65
CA GLY A 75 3.67 6.94 2.26
C GLY A 75 3.90 8.36 1.73
N TYR A 76 3.86 8.54 0.41
CA TYR A 76 3.93 9.84 -0.25
C TYR A 76 2.82 10.78 0.24
N GLY A 77 1.56 10.33 0.18
CA GLY A 77 0.41 11.14 0.55
C GLY A 77 0.36 11.52 2.03
N LEU A 78 0.87 10.67 2.92
CA LEU A 78 1.04 10.99 4.35
C LEU A 78 2.02 12.14 4.53
N MET A 79 3.19 12.06 3.88
CA MET A 79 4.23 13.06 4.01
C MET A 79 3.77 14.40 3.42
N CYS A 80 3.16 14.43 2.23
CA CYS A 80 2.56 15.65 1.67
C CYS A 80 1.52 16.28 2.60
N SER A 81 0.69 15.46 3.24
CA SER A 81 -0.36 15.94 4.13
C SER A 81 0.24 16.51 5.42
N TYR A 82 1.27 15.87 5.96
CA TYR A 82 2.00 16.34 7.13
C TYR A 82 2.73 17.66 6.85
N GLU A 83 3.44 17.76 5.72
CA GLU A 83 4.12 19.00 5.31
C GLU A 83 3.15 20.17 5.14
N ARG A 84 1.97 19.91 4.55
CA ARG A 84 0.98 20.96 4.31
C ARG A 84 0.20 21.38 5.56
N LYS A 85 -0.11 20.44 6.46
CA LYS A 85 -1.05 20.67 7.57
C LYS A 85 -0.40 20.65 8.96
N GLY A 86 0.87 20.24 9.06
CA GLY A 86 1.60 20.14 10.32
C GLY A 86 0.83 19.38 11.41
N ALA A 87 0.79 19.93 12.62
CA ALA A 87 0.10 19.32 13.76
C ALA A 87 -1.41 19.13 13.55
N ALA A 88 -2.07 20.02 12.79
CA ALA A 88 -3.50 19.92 12.50
C ALA A 88 -3.86 18.66 11.69
N TYR A 89 -2.88 18.06 11.00
CA TYR A 89 -3.06 16.81 10.27
C TYR A 89 -3.52 15.65 11.16
N PHE A 90 -3.12 15.65 12.43
CA PHE A 90 -3.38 14.54 13.33
C PHE A 90 -4.80 14.52 13.88
N LYS A 91 -5.57 15.61 13.73
CA LYS A 91 -6.97 15.66 14.16
C LYS A 91 -7.81 14.72 13.27
N GLY A 92 -8.28 13.62 13.85
CA GLY A 92 -9.05 12.60 13.12
C GLY A 92 -8.21 11.75 12.16
N PHE A 93 -6.88 11.69 12.34
CA PHE A 93 -5.99 10.94 11.45
C PHE A 93 -6.37 9.47 11.33
N LEU A 94 -6.52 8.78 12.47
CA LEU A 94 -6.80 7.34 12.49
C LEU A 94 -8.18 7.05 11.88
N SER A 95 -9.23 7.77 12.27
CA SER A 95 -10.57 7.54 11.72
C SER A 95 -10.61 7.74 10.20
N HIS A 96 -9.98 8.80 9.69
CA HIS A 96 -9.94 9.07 8.25
C HIS A 96 -9.10 8.06 7.46
N ARG A 97 -7.95 7.62 8.00
CA ARG A 97 -7.05 6.68 7.31
C ARG A 97 -7.55 5.24 7.40
N LEU A 98 -7.98 4.80 8.58
CA LEU A 98 -8.53 3.46 8.78
C LEU A 98 -9.84 3.30 8.02
N GLY A 99 -10.74 4.29 8.03
CA GLY A 99 -11.99 4.22 7.27
C GLY A 99 -11.78 4.00 5.77
N ARG A 100 -10.76 4.64 5.18
CA ARG A 100 -10.43 4.47 3.75
C ARG A 100 -9.88 3.09 3.38
N VAL A 101 -9.41 2.29 4.34
CA VAL A 101 -8.88 0.94 4.09
C VAL A 101 -9.86 -0.14 4.56
N ILE A 102 -10.48 0.06 5.72
CA ILE A 102 -11.48 -0.84 6.30
C ILE A 102 -12.74 -0.89 5.42
N PHE A 103 -13.20 0.24 4.88
CA PHE A 103 -14.40 0.24 4.04
C PHE A 103 -14.23 -0.62 2.76
N PRO A 104 -13.16 -0.48 1.95
CA PRO A 104 -12.87 -1.41 0.87
C PRO A 104 -12.75 -2.88 1.32
N LEU A 105 -12.13 -3.14 2.48
CA LEU A 105 -11.99 -4.49 3.03
C LEU A 105 -13.36 -5.12 3.35
N ILE A 106 -14.23 -4.39 4.05
CA ILE A 106 -15.58 -4.85 4.38
C ILE A 106 -16.38 -5.09 3.10
N THR A 107 -16.31 -4.16 2.14
CA THR A 107 -16.95 -4.33 0.83
C THR A 107 -16.45 -5.59 0.12
N ALA A 108 -15.15 -5.88 0.18
CA ALA A 108 -14.60 -7.10 -0.38
C ALA A 108 -15.16 -8.37 0.32
N TYR A 109 -15.25 -8.39 1.65
CA TYR A 109 -15.88 -9.49 2.37
C TYR A 109 -17.36 -9.68 2.01
N ILE A 110 -18.12 -8.59 1.92
CA ILE A 110 -19.55 -8.60 1.55
C ILE A 110 -19.76 -9.19 0.14
N VAL A 111 -18.84 -8.93 -0.80
CA VAL A 111 -18.93 -9.44 -2.18
C VAL A 111 -18.38 -10.86 -2.29
N THR A 112 -17.22 -11.15 -1.68
CA THR A 112 -16.52 -12.43 -1.86
C THR A 112 -17.17 -13.58 -1.10
N LEU A 113 -17.70 -13.36 0.12
CA LEU A 113 -18.30 -14.45 0.92
C LEU A 113 -19.53 -15.08 0.24
N PRO A 114 -20.50 -14.31 -0.31
CA PRO A 114 -21.62 -14.91 -1.05
C PRO A 114 -21.17 -15.69 -2.28
N VAL A 115 -20.21 -15.17 -3.05
CA VAL A 115 -19.66 -15.87 -4.23
C VAL A 115 -18.99 -17.18 -3.80
N TYR A 116 -18.17 -17.15 -2.75
CA TYR A 116 -17.55 -18.34 -2.17
C TYR A 116 -18.59 -19.38 -1.77
N ARG A 117 -19.70 -18.95 -1.14
CA ARG A 117 -20.78 -19.85 -0.75
C ARG A 117 -21.41 -20.57 -1.95
N ILE A 118 -21.58 -19.86 -3.06
CA ILE A 118 -22.20 -20.40 -4.28
C ILE A 118 -21.24 -21.36 -5.01
N VAL A 119 -19.95 -21.03 -5.06
CA VAL A 119 -18.95 -21.75 -5.87
C VAL A 119 -18.31 -22.93 -5.12
N VAL A 120 -18.02 -22.77 -3.83
CA VAL A 120 -17.22 -23.72 -3.04
C VAL A 120 -18.07 -24.48 -2.01
N GLY A 121 -19.00 -23.81 -1.33
CA GLY A 121 -19.89 -24.44 -0.35
C GLY A 121 -19.94 -23.73 1.00
N GLU A 122 -19.89 -24.47 2.10
CA GLU A 122 -20.14 -23.92 3.43
C GLU A 122 -19.09 -22.90 3.89
N ILE A 123 -19.55 -21.86 4.59
CA ILE A 123 -18.70 -20.84 5.20
C ILE A 123 -18.53 -21.18 6.68
N ASP A 124 -17.29 -21.44 7.08
CA ASP A 124 -16.94 -21.47 8.50
C ASP A 124 -16.74 -20.04 9.03
N TRP A 125 -17.75 -19.53 9.72
CA TRP A 125 -17.74 -18.21 10.33
C TRP A 125 -16.66 -18.05 11.40
N HIS A 126 -16.30 -19.11 12.13
CA HIS A 126 -15.21 -19.04 13.09
C HIS A 126 -13.88 -18.73 12.37
N THR A 127 -13.60 -19.41 11.26
CA THR A 127 -12.44 -19.11 10.41
C THR A 127 -12.52 -17.70 9.81
N VAL A 128 -13.69 -17.23 9.37
CA VAL A 128 -13.85 -15.85 8.84
C VAL A 128 -13.38 -14.80 9.87
N PHE A 129 -13.85 -14.89 11.11
CA PHE A 129 -13.50 -13.91 12.15
C PHE A 129 -12.08 -14.09 12.69
N SER A 130 -11.64 -15.32 12.91
CA SER A 130 -10.29 -15.61 13.44
C SER A 130 -9.16 -15.31 12.45
N THR A 131 -9.47 -15.20 11.15
CA THR A 131 -8.45 -14.93 10.11
C THR A 131 -8.53 -13.55 9.49
N PHE A 132 -9.43 -12.71 10.00
CA PHE A 132 -9.69 -11.36 9.49
C PHE A 132 -8.44 -10.47 9.44
N TYR A 133 -7.51 -10.65 10.37
CA TYR A 133 -6.31 -9.82 10.51
C TYR A 133 -5.10 -10.30 9.67
N TRP A 134 -5.14 -11.47 9.04
CA TRP A 134 -3.99 -12.00 8.28
C TRP A 134 -4.32 -12.46 6.85
N GLY A 135 -5.56 -12.30 6.39
CA GLY A 135 -5.94 -12.72 5.03
C GLY A 135 -6.92 -13.87 5.00
N GLY A 136 -6.68 -14.89 5.84
CA GLY A 136 -7.47 -16.11 5.85
C GLY A 136 -7.58 -16.80 4.50
N PRO A 137 -8.34 -17.90 4.41
CA PRO A 137 -8.58 -18.57 3.13
C PRO A 137 -9.52 -17.76 2.21
N PHE A 138 -10.34 -16.88 2.79
CA PHE A 138 -11.41 -16.16 2.09
C PHE A 138 -10.94 -14.88 1.37
N LEU A 139 -9.86 -14.23 1.84
CA LEU A 139 -9.35 -12.97 1.30
C LEU A 139 -7.82 -12.93 1.41
N ARG A 140 -7.14 -13.87 0.73
CA ARG A 140 -5.67 -14.11 0.80
C ARG A 140 -4.72 -12.90 0.68
N PHE A 141 -5.16 -11.72 0.26
CA PHE A 141 -4.38 -10.50 0.03
C PHE A 141 -4.81 -9.42 1.02
N SER A 142 -5.84 -9.60 1.84
CA SER A 142 -6.23 -8.60 2.84
C SER A 142 -5.17 -8.38 3.93
N TRP A 143 -4.11 -9.21 3.96
CA TRP A 143 -2.91 -8.96 4.77
C TRP A 143 -2.32 -7.55 4.59
N TYR A 144 -2.41 -6.97 3.38
CA TYR A 144 -1.89 -5.61 3.15
C TYR A 144 -2.59 -4.57 4.02
N VAL A 145 -3.85 -4.82 4.42
CA VAL A 145 -4.62 -3.93 5.29
C VAL A 145 -3.98 -3.86 6.67
N THR A 146 -3.62 -5.01 7.24
CA THR A 146 -2.97 -5.06 8.55
C THR A 146 -1.61 -4.36 8.53
N GLU A 147 -0.83 -4.56 7.46
CA GLU A 147 0.45 -3.88 7.30
C GLU A 147 0.31 -2.36 7.16
N ILE A 148 -0.58 -1.88 6.28
CA ILE A 148 -0.75 -0.43 6.10
C ILE A 148 -1.26 0.23 7.38
N VAL A 149 -2.08 -0.47 8.17
CA VAL A 149 -2.52 -0.01 9.50
C VAL A 149 -1.33 0.15 10.43
N LEU A 150 -0.42 -0.83 10.51
CA LEU A 150 0.80 -0.73 11.30
C LEU A 150 1.71 0.41 10.82
N LEU A 151 1.89 0.56 9.51
CA LEU A 151 2.67 1.65 8.91
C LEU A 151 2.07 3.03 9.23
N TYR A 152 0.74 3.16 9.23
CA TYR A 152 0.04 4.37 9.65
C TYR A 152 0.23 4.66 11.15
N LEU A 153 0.27 3.64 12.00
CA LEU A 153 0.56 3.80 13.42
C LEU A 153 2.00 4.25 13.66
N PHE A 154 2.98 3.64 12.99
CA PHE A 154 4.38 4.10 13.04
C PHE A 154 4.50 5.55 12.59
N PHE A 155 3.91 5.90 11.45
CA PHE A 155 3.90 7.29 10.97
C PHE A 155 3.26 8.23 12.00
N TYR A 156 2.11 7.86 12.56
CA TYR A 156 1.37 8.68 13.52
C TYR A 156 2.19 8.98 14.78
N VAL A 157 2.80 7.95 15.37
CA VAL A 157 3.61 8.08 16.60
C VAL A 157 4.86 8.91 16.34
N ILE A 158 5.62 8.58 15.29
CA ILE A 158 6.89 9.24 15.00
C ILE A 158 6.69 10.70 14.60
N MET A 159 5.72 10.99 13.74
CA MET A 159 5.54 12.36 13.23
C MET A 159 4.96 13.31 14.28
N ARG A 160 4.31 12.80 15.33
CA ARG A 160 3.88 13.56 16.50
C ARG A 160 4.98 13.83 17.54
N SER A 161 6.11 13.14 17.46
CA SER A 161 7.20 13.35 18.42
C SER A 161 7.78 14.77 18.32
N SER A 162 8.47 15.22 19.37
CA SER A 162 9.21 16.49 19.39
C SER A 162 10.56 16.43 18.67
N VAL A 163 10.90 15.27 18.08
CA VAL A 163 12.15 15.04 17.38
C VAL A 163 12.24 15.90 16.11
N SER A 164 13.46 16.30 15.73
CA SER A 164 13.66 17.06 14.50
C SER A 164 13.16 16.30 13.27
N LYS A 165 12.70 17.03 12.25
CA LYS A 165 12.08 16.47 11.04
C LYS A 165 12.96 15.42 10.33
N GLN A 166 14.27 15.65 10.25
CA GLN A 166 15.18 14.69 9.62
C GLN A 166 15.25 13.38 10.42
N HIS A 167 15.40 13.48 11.74
CA HIS A 167 15.47 12.32 12.62
C HIS A 167 14.15 11.53 12.63
N LYS A 168 12.98 12.19 12.53
CA LYS A 168 11.69 11.51 12.35
C LYS A 168 11.69 10.57 11.14
N ILE A 169 12.20 11.02 9.99
CA ILE A 169 12.25 10.22 8.77
C ILE A 169 13.21 9.03 8.93
N TYR A 170 14.37 9.24 9.56
CA TYR A 170 15.32 8.16 9.85
C TYR A 170 14.75 7.13 10.82
N ILE A 171 14.09 7.56 11.90
CA ILE A 171 13.44 6.65 12.86
C ILE A 171 12.33 5.86 12.17
N LEU A 172 11.50 6.49 11.34
CA LEU A 172 10.45 5.80 10.59
C LEU A 172 11.03 4.76 9.62
N THR A 173 12.12 5.11 8.92
CA THR A 173 12.83 4.19 8.03
C THR A 173 13.37 2.99 8.82
N PHE A 174 14.02 3.24 9.96
CA PHE A 174 14.55 2.21 10.84
C PHE A 174 13.45 1.27 11.35
N LEU A 175 12.30 1.80 11.79
CA LEU A 175 11.18 0.97 12.25
C LEU A 175 10.62 0.06 11.16
N ILE A 176 10.54 0.54 9.92
CA ILE A 176 10.07 -0.29 8.80
C ILE A 176 11.10 -1.36 8.45
N LEU A 177 12.40 -1.04 8.46
CA LEU A 177 13.46 -2.04 8.29
C LEU A 177 13.47 -3.08 9.42
N LEU A 178 13.23 -2.65 10.67
CA LEU A 178 13.10 -3.55 11.81
C LEU A 178 11.89 -4.47 11.64
N MET A 179 10.73 -3.95 11.22
CA MET A 179 9.55 -4.74 10.90
C MET A 179 9.86 -5.79 9.82
N MET A 180 10.53 -5.40 8.73
CA MET A 180 10.98 -6.33 7.69
C MET A 180 11.92 -7.41 8.26
N GLY A 181 12.89 -7.02 9.11
CA GLY A 181 13.81 -7.95 9.76
C GLY A 181 13.10 -8.98 10.65
N VAL A 182 12.09 -8.55 11.42
CA VAL A 182 11.26 -9.44 12.25
C VAL A 182 10.47 -10.42 11.40
N LEU A 183 9.85 -9.96 10.30
CA LEU A 183 9.11 -10.81 9.37
C LEU A 183 10.02 -11.87 8.72
N ILE A 184 11.23 -11.47 8.32
CA ILE A 184 12.24 -12.39 7.77
C ILE A 184 12.68 -13.42 8.83
N ALA A 185 13.01 -12.97 10.05
CA ALA A 185 13.49 -13.84 11.13
C ALA A 185 12.42 -14.86 11.57
N THR A 186 11.14 -14.46 11.54
CA THR A 186 10.00 -15.32 11.84
C THR A 186 9.53 -16.15 10.63
N LYS A 187 10.27 -16.13 9.52
CA LYS A 187 10.01 -16.88 8.29
C LYS A 187 8.61 -16.62 7.73
N GLN A 188 8.11 -15.40 7.87
CA GLN A 188 6.85 -15.01 7.25
C GLN A 188 6.97 -15.07 5.72
N PRO A 189 5.86 -15.34 5.03
CA PRO A 189 5.88 -15.38 3.57
C PRO A 189 6.38 -14.08 2.94
N ILE A 190 7.08 -14.19 1.80
CA ILE A 190 7.75 -13.06 1.14
C ILE A 190 6.80 -11.91 0.76
N TRP A 191 5.51 -12.20 0.52
CA TRP A 191 4.53 -11.19 0.16
C TRP A 191 4.31 -10.15 1.28
N TYR A 192 4.48 -10.52 2.55
CA TYR A 192 4.45 -9.57 3.68
C TYR A 192 5.66 -8.62 3.73
N ILE A 193 6.71 -8.91 2.97
CA ILE A 193 7.98 -8.20 3.05
C ILE A 193 8.19 -7.33 1.81
N GLU A 194 7.81 -7.82 0.64
CA GLU A 194 8.20 -7.22 -0.64
C GLU A 194 7.59 -5.83 -0.91
N SER A 195 6.42 -5.52 -0.33
CA SER A 195 5.73 -4.24 -0.53
C SER A 195 6.12 -3.15 0.47
N LEU A 196 6.64 -3.51 1.66
CA LEU A 196 7.02 -2.56 2.71
C LEU A 196 8.03 -1.49 2.24
N PRO A 197 9.06 -1.81 1.42
CA PRO A 197 9.96 -0.81 0.86
C PRO A 197 9.27 0.28 0.06
N ALA A 198 8.15 -0.02 -0.62
CA ALA A 198 7.46 0.97 -1.44
C ALA A 198 6.89 2.11 -0.58
N PHE A 199 6.42 1.81 0.63
CA PHE A 199 5.99 2.85 1.59
C PHE A 199 7.15 3.78 1.99
N MET A 200 8.33 3.20 2.24
CA MET A 200 9.56 3.96 2.54
C MET A 200 9.93 4.88 1.40
N ILE A 201 9.98 4.32 0.20
CA ILE A 201 10.27 5.06 -1.03
C ILE A 201 9.25 6.19 -1.21
N GLY A 202 7.98 5.99 -0.86
CA GLY A 202 6.93 7.00 -0.96
C GLY A 202 7.21 8.28 -0.17
N PHE A 203 7.52 8.15 1.12
CA PHE A 203 7.78 9.35 1.93
C PHE A 203 9.16 9.96 1.63
N TRP A 204 10.15 9.17 1.23
CA TRP A 204 11.45 9.68 0.77
C TRP A 204 11.34 10.41 -0.57
N PHE A 205 10.53 9.89 -1.50
CA PHE A 205 10.25 10.52 -2.78
C PHE A 205 9.65 11.92 -2.58
N GLN A 206 8.68 12.06 -1.67
CA GLN A 206 8.12 13.37 -1.34
C GLN A 206 9.17 14.40 -0.91
N ARG A 207 10.21 13.96 -0.18
CA ARG A 207 11.28 14.84 0.32
C ARG A 207 12.19 15.36 -0.79
N TYR A 208 12.39 14.56 -1.84
CA TYR A 208 13.31 14.84 -2.96
C TYR A 208 12.61 15.15 -4.28
N GLU A 209 11.27 15.13 -4.33
CA GLU A 209 10.47 15.31 -5.55
C GLU A 209 10.92 16.52 -6.36
N ASN A 210 11.09 17.69 -5.74
CA ASN A 210 11.52 18.91 -6.44
C ASN A 210 12.94 18.78 -7.02
N MET A 211 13.86 18.12 -6.32
CA MET A 211 15.23 17.91 -6.81
C MET A 211 15.22 16.94 -8.00
N ILE A 212 14.49 15.83 -7.86
CA ILE A 212 14.35 14.81 -8.91
C ILE A 212 13.69 15.42 -10.15
N CYS A 213 12.57 16.12 -10.00
CA CYS A 213 11.89 16.77 -11.12
C CYS A 213 12.79 17.79 -11.82
N ASN A 214 13.57 18.58 -11.08
CA ASN A 214 14.49 19.55 -11.68
C ASN A 214 15.64 18.88 -12.45
N GLU A 215 16.23 17.79 -11.94
CA GLU A 215 17.26 17.03 -12.67
C GLU A 215 16.71 16.40 -13.96
N PHE A 216 15.50 15.84 -13.94
CA PHE A 216 14.88 15.27 -15.14
C PHE A 216 14.47 16.33 -16.17
N LEU A 217 14.14 17.55 -15.73
CA LEU A 217 13.77 18.66 -16.61
C LEU A 217 15.00 19.35 -17.23
N ILE A 218 16.13 19.39 -16.51
CA ILE A 218 17.36 20.06 -16.96
C ILE A 218 18.30 19.08 -17.69
N GLY A 219 18.34 17.80 -17.30
CA GLY A 219 19.19 16.77 -17.90
C GLY A 219 18.62 16.09 -19.15
N GLY A 220 17.43 16.52 -19.61
CA GLY A 220 16.78 16.03 -20.83
C GLY A 220 16.87 16.98 -22.03
N GLY A 221 17.68 18.05 -21.93
CA GLY A 221 17.96 19.00 -23.00
C GLY A 221 19.19 18.64 -23.81
#